data_AF-A0A1F3C9E1-F1
#
_entry.id   AF-A0A1F3C9E1-F1
#
_cell.length_a   1.000
_cell.length_b   1.000
_cell.length_c   1.000
_cell.angle_alpha   90.00
_cell.angle_beta   90.00
_cell.angle_gamma   90.00
#
_symmetry.space_group_name_H-M   'P 1'
#
loop_
_entity.id
_entity.type
_entity.pdbx_description
1 polymer ?
#
loop_
_entity_poly.entity_id
_entity_poly.type
_entity_poly.pdbx_seq_one_letter_code
_entity_poly.pdbx_strand_id
1 'polypeptide(L)'
;MARLLARLAPLALGLLCAVGCGSPCQDLADRICNCQPAGTLRDNCKSSVKNQIDSAKPSSGDQSYCSDKLKTCPDPESTPSQCQVLETQAGKEACGLAFPL
;
A
#
# COMPACT_ATOMS: atom_id res chain seq x y z
N MET A 1 43.76 14.75 35.18
CA MET A 1 43.25 15.95 34.49
C MET A 1 42.18 15.47 33.51
N ALA A 2 40.89 15.48 33.89
CA ALA A 2 39.87 16.42 33.39
C ALA A 2 39.91 16.53 31.84
N ARG A 3 38.87 16.15 31.08
CA ARG A 3 37.54 16.77 31.09
C ARG A 3 36.45 15.85 30.50
N LEU A 4 35.38 15.72 31.29
CA LEU A 4 33.96 15.73 30.95
C LEU A 4 33.52 15.47 29.49
N LEU A 5 32.76 14.39 29.35
CA LEU A 5 31.39 14.34 28.77
C LEU A 5 31.05 15.50 27.82
N ALA A 6 31.11 15.24 26.52
CA ALA A 6 30.43 16.06 25.52
C ALA A 6 29.89 15.20 24.38
N ARG A 7 28.58 14.92 24.50
CA ARG A 7 27.61 14.72 23.41
C ARG A 7 27.55 13.34 22.78
N LEU A 8 26.75 12.49 23.46
CA LEU A 8 25.85 11.54 22.81
C LEU A 8 25.07 12.26 21.69
N ALA A 9 25.38 11.95 20.43
CA ALA A 9 24.55 12.29 19.28
C ALA A 9 24.05 10.97 18.67
N PRO A 10 22.82 10.52 19.01
CA PRO A 10 22.18 9.43 18.29
C PRO A 10 21.44 10.06 17.11
N LEU A 11 21.99 9.99 15.90
CA LEU A 11 21.29 10.51 14.73
C LEU A 11 21.34 9.53 13.57
N ALA A 12 20.13 9.12 13.21
CA ALA A 12 19.71 8.51 11.96
C ALA A 12 20.14 7.05 11.74
N LEU A 13 19.43 6.16 12.44
CA LEU A 13 19.04 4.88 11.87
C LEU A 13 18.16 5.20 10.64
N GLY A 14 18.79 5.38 9.49
CA GLY A 14 18.13 5.55 8.20
C GLY A 14 17.43 4.25 7.83
N LEU A 15 16.21 4.09 8.33
CA LEU A 15 15.27 3.08 7.85
C LEU A 15 14.91 3.48 6.42
N LEU A 16 15.71 3.01 5.46
CA LEU A 16 15.33 2.92 4.07
C LEU A 16 14.10 2.00 4.03
N CYS A 17 12.91 2.58 4.20
CA CYS A 17 11.71 1.98 3.66
C CYS A 17 11.99 1.83 2.17
N ALA A 18 12.30 0.60 1.76
CA ALA A 18 12.16 0.20 0.39
C ALA A 18 10.69 0.41 0.02
N VAL A 19 10.36 1.63 -0.40
CA VAL A 19 9.31 1.80 -1.41
C VAL A 19 9.76 0.89 -2.52
N GLY A 20 9.10 -0.26 -2.63
CA GLY A 20 9.25 -1.10 -3.82
C GLY A 20 9.06 -0.22 -5.04
N CYS A 21 9.65 -0.60 -6.17
CA CYS A 21 9.46 0.10 -7.45
C CYS A 21 8.00 0.05 -7.97
N GLY A 22 6.99 -0.05 -7.09
CA GLY A 22 5.57 0.08 -7.37
C GLY A 22 5.13 1.53 -7.30
N SER A 23 4.12 1.87 -8.10
CA SER A 23 3.42 3.14 -7.99
C SER A 23 2.33 3.06 -6.91
N PRO A 24 1.88 4.17 -6.32
CA PRO A 24 0.77 4.17 -5.35
C PRO A 24 -0.47 3.38 -5.80
N CYS A 25 -0.82 3.42 -7.08
CA CYS A 25 -1.92 2.61 -7.60
C CYS A 25 -1.62 1.12 -7.66
N GLN A 26 -0.35 0.74 -7.89
CA GLN A 26 0.08 -0.65 -7.85
C GLN A 26 0.05 -1.18 -6.41
N ASP A 27 0.54 -0.40 -5.45
CA ASP A 27 0.52 -0.79 -4.03
C ASP A 27 -0.91 -0.98 -3.51
N LEU A 28 -1.83 -0.08 -3.87
CA LEU A 28 -3.24 -0.19 -3.48
C LEU A 28 -3.88 -1.47 -4.05
N ALA A 29 -3.60 -1.76 -5.32
CA ALA A 29 -4.14 -2.93 -5.98
C ALA A 29 -3.48 -4.24 -5.49
N ASP A 30 -2.18 -4.23 -5.18
CA ASP A 30 -1.49 -5.35 -4.54
C ASP A 30 -2.06 -5.64 -3.15
N ARG A 31 -2.41 -4.60 -2.39
CA ARG A 31 -3.11 -4.71 -1.11
C ARG A 31 -4.46 -5.42 -1.27
N ILE A 32 -5.23 -5.09 -2.29
CA ILE A 32 -6.49 -5.78 -2.62
C ILE A 32 -6.24 -7.22 -3.07
N CYS A 33 -5.23 -7.46 -3.93
CA CYS A 33 -4.88 -8.80 -4.39
C CYS A 33 -4.39 -9.71 -3.26
N ASN A 34 -3.78 -9.16 -2.20
CA ASN A 34 -3.39 -9.93 -1.01
C ASN A 34 -4.58 -10.54 -0.26
N CYS A 35 -5.82 -10.12 -0.55
CA CYS A 35 -7.03 -10.78 -0.07
C CYS A 35 -7.43 -12.04 -0.84
N GLN A 36 -6.82 -12.30 -2.00
CA GLN A 36 -7.00 -13.56 -2.70
C GLN A 36 -6.22 -14.68 -1.99
N PRO A 37 -6.69 -15.94 -2.04
CA PRO A 37 -5.92 -17.09 -1.60
C PRO A 37 -4.51 -17.08 -2.23
N ALA A 38 -3.50 -17.44 -1.45
CA ALA A 38 -2.13 -17.51 -1.93
C ALA A 38 -1.97 -18.50 -3.11
N GLY A 39 -0.94 -18.30 -3.93
CA GLY A 39 -0.69 -19.06 -5.14
C GLY A 39 -1.27 -18.39 -6.39
N THR A 40 -1.61 -19.19 -7.39
CA THR A 40 -1.88 -18.72 -8.77
C THR A 40 -2.97 -17.65 -8.86
N LEU A 41 -4.00 -17.67 -8.00
CA LEU A 41 -5.05 -16.65 -8.00
C LEU A 41 -4.51 -15.26 -7.62
N ARG A 42 -3.70 -15.20 -6.57
CA ARG A 42 -3.05 -13.95 -6.13
C ARG A 42 -2.03 -13.47 -7.16
N ASP A 43 -1.22 -14.38 -7.71
CA ASP A 43 -0.20 -14.02 -8.70
C ASP A 43 -0.83 -13.49 -9.99
N ASN A 44 -1.91 -14.13 -10.45
CA ASN A 44 -2.67 -13.65 -11.61
C ASN A 44 -3.32 -12.28 -11.34
N CYS A 45 -3.83 -12.05 -10.12
CA CYS A 45 -4.37 -10.75 -9.73
C CYS A 45 -3.30 -9.67 -9.85
N LYS A 46 -2.14 -9.85 -9.20
CA LYS A 46 -1.03 -8.88 -9.23
C LYS A 46 -0.51 -8.65 -10.65
N SER A 47 -0.35 -9.71 -11.43
CA SER A 47 0.07 -9.63 -12.83
C SER A 47 -0.94 -8.86 -13.70
N SER A 48 -2.23 -9.15 -13.56
CA SER A 48 -3.29 -8.45 -14.29
C SER A 48 -3.32 -6.96 -13.96
N VAL A 49 -3.28 -6.62 -12.66
CA VAL A 49 -3.21 -5.25 -12.18
C VAL A 49 -2.01 -4.52 -12.74
N LYS A 50 -0.82 -5.13 -12.67
CA LYS A 50 0.41 -4.53 -13.20
C LYS A 50 0.26 -4.22 -14.68
N ASN A 51 -0.25 -5.16 -15.47
CA ASN A 51 -0.47 -4.96 -16.91
C ASN A 51 -1.47 -3.83 -17.18
N GLN A 52 -2.55 -3.73 -16.38
CA GLN A 52 -3.53 -2.66 -16.51
C GLN A 52 -2.94 -1.29 -16.16
N ILE A 53 -2.14 -1.20 -15.11
CA ILE A 53 -1.47 0.05 -14.70
C ILE A 53 -0.45 0.49 -15.75
N ASP A 54 0.40 -0.43 -16.24
CA ASP A 54 1.36 -0.15 -17.31
C ASP A 54 0.67 0.31 -18.60
N SER A 55 -0.52 -0.23 -18.89
CA SER A 55 -1.34 0.16 -20.04
C SER A 55 -2.00 1.52 -19.86
N ALA A 56 -2.66 1.74 -18.70
CA ALA A 56 -3.41 2.94 -18.40
C ALA A 56 -2.51 4.16 -18.16
N LYS A 57 -1.26 3.94 -17.69
CA LYS A 57 -0.29 4.98 -17.30
C LYS A 57 -0.95 6.06 -16.42
N PRO A 58 -1.31 5.74 -15.17
CA PRO A 58 -2.03 6.65 -14.29
C PRO A 58 -1.32 7.99 -14.19
N SER A 59 -2.09 9.07 -14.29
CA SER A 59 -1.60 10.44 -14.15
C SER A 59 -1.11 10.71 -12.72
N SER A 60 -0.45 11.84 -12.50
CA SER A 60 -0.09 12.28 -11.14
C SER A 60 -1.31 12.45 -10.23
N GLY A 61 -2.46 12.85 -10.78
CA GLY A 61 -3.73 12.93 -10.06
C GLY A 61 -4.22 11.56 -9.60
N ASP A 62 -4.16 10.56 -10.48
CA ASP A 62 -4.55 9.19 -10.16
C ASP A 62 -3.62 8.59 -9.10
N GLN A 63 -2.31 8.81 -9.21
CA GLN A 63 -1.33 8.37 -8.22
C GLN A 63 -1.58 9.00 -6.86
N SER A 64 -1.96 10.29 -6.82
CA SER A 64 -2.30 10.98 -5.58
C SER A 64 -3.57 10.39 -4.97
N TYR A 65 -4.60 10.14 -5.78
CA TYR A 65 -5.83 9.48 -5.33
C TYR A 65 -5.56 8.09 -4.74
N CYS A 66 -4.78 7.26 -5.44
CA CYS A 66 -4.38 5.95 -4.94
C CYS A 66 -3.58 6.05 -3.62
N SER A 67 -2.69 7.03 -3.51
CA SER A 67 -1.93 7.31 -2.28
C SER A 67 -2.83 7.69 -1.11
N ASP A 68 -3.88 8.47 -1.35
CA ASP A 68 -4.87 8.80 -0.32
C ASP A 68 -5.67 7.57 0.09
N LYS A 69 -6.06 6.72 -0.86
CA LYS A 69 -6.75 5.46 -0.56
C LYS A 69 -5.88 4.47 0.20
N LEU A 70 -4.57 4.43 0.00
CA LEU A 70 -3.66 3.59 0.82
C LEU A 70 -3.71 3.92 2.32
N LYS A 71 -4.08 5.16 2.69
CA LYS A 71 -4.21 5.58 4.09
C LYS A 71 -5.48 5.03 4.74
N THR A 72 -6.53 4.82 3.95
CA THR A 72 -7.85 4.40 4.44
C THR A 72 -8.16 2.94 4.14
N CYS A 73 -7.59 2.38 3.08
CA CYS A 73 -7.75 0.99 2.68
C CYS A 73 -6.97 0.11 3.65
N PRO A 74 -7.60 -0.84 4.36
CA PRO A 74 -6.91 -1.65 5.37
C PRO A 74 -5.84 -2.59 4.77
N ASP A 75 -4.74 -2.84 5.50
CA ASP A 75 -3.64 -3.72 5.06
C ASP A 75 -3.86 -5.18 5.50
N PRO A 76 -4.17 -6.10 4.59
CA PRO A 76 -4.37 -7.49 4.95
C PRO A 76 -3.06 -8.21 5.32
N GLU A 77 -1.88 -7.68 5.01
CA GLU A 77 -0.61 -8.23 5.51
C GLU A 77 -0.43 -7.97 7.01
N SER A 78 -0.93 -6.83 7.50
CA SER A 78 -0.91 -6.50 8.94
C SER A 78 -2.02 -7.23 9.70
N THR A 79 -3.16 -7.48 9.07
CA THR A 79 -4.29 -8.17 9.71
C THR A 79 -5.15 -8.89 8.66
N PRO A 80 -4.95 -10.20 8.40
CA PRO A 80 -5.62 -10.92 7.30
C PRO A 80 -7.15 -10.90 7.34
N SER A 81 -7.75 -10.76 8.53
CA SER A 81 -9.19 -10.59 8.70
C SER A 81 -9.74 -9.28 8.13
N GLN A 82 -8.87 -8.30 7.83
CA GLN A 82 -9.27 -7.05 7.19
C GLN A 82 -9.76 -7.25 5.75
N CYS A 83 -9.53 -8.39 5.11
CA CYS A 83 -10.13 -8.67 3.81
C CYS A 83 -11.67 -8.69 3.84
N GLN A 84 -12.27 -9.02 4.98
CA GLN A 84 -13.73 -8.98 5.15
C GLN A 84 -14.28 -7.55 4.99
N VAL A 85 -13.46 -6.52 5.23
CA VAL A 85 -13.92 -5.13 5.03
C VAL A 85 -14.24 -4.85 3.57
N LEU A 86 -13.59 -5.53 2.62
CA LEU A 86 -13.85 -5.39 1.18
C LEU A 86 -15.20 -5.96 0.78
N GLU A 87 -15.85 -6.76 1.64
CA GLU A 87 -17.22 -7.23 1.43
C GLU A 87 -18.25 -6.15 1.82
N THR A 88 -17.85 -5.19 2.66
CA THR A 88 -18.69 -4.06 3.09
C THR A 88 -18.61 -2.88 2.12
N GLN A 89 -19.67 -2.09 2.04
CA GLN A 89 -19.68 -0.86 1.25
C GLN A 89 -18.60 0.13 1.71
N ALA A 90 -18.48 0.35 3.02
CA ALA A 90 -17.50 1.27 3.61
C ALA A 90 -16.06 0.86 3.28
N GLY A 91 -15.73 -0.43 3.31
CA GLY A 91 -14.39 -0.89 2.94
C GLY A 91 -14.10 -0.78 1.45
N LYS A 92 -15.11 -1.02 0.59
CA LYS A 92 -14.97 -0.77 -0.86
C LYS A 92 -14.70 0.70 -1.15
N GLU A 93 -15.40 1.63 -0.49
CA GLU A 93 -15.17 3.07 -0.62
C GLU A 93 -13.78 3.50 -0.09
N ALA A 94 -13.38 2.92 1.05
CA ALA A 94 -12.07 3.16 1.66
C ALA A 94 -10.91 2.72 0.75
N CYS A 95 -11.12 1.70 -0.08
CA CYS A 95 -10.16 1.21 -1.06
C CYS A 95 -10.39 1.75 -2.49
N GLY A 96 -11.35 2.65 -2.69
CA GLY A 96 -11.64 3.24 -4.01
C GLY A 96 -12.31 2.28 -5.01
N LEU A 97 -12.88 1.18 -4.52
CA LEU A 97 -13.61 0.17 -5.31
C LEU A 97 -15.10 0.50 -5.48
N ALA A 98 -15.62 1.46 -4.70
CA ALA A 98 -16.99 1.95 -4.80
C ALA A 98 -17.05 3.47 -4.59
N PHE A 99 -18.10 4.08 -5.12
CA PHE A 99 -18.41 5.48 -4.86
C PHE A 99 -19.13 5.64 -3.52
N PRO A 100 -18.82 6.70 -2.76
CA PRO A 100 -19.58 7.04 -1.56
C PRO A 100 -21.04 7.33 -1.93
N LEU A 101 -21.96 6.73 -1.17
CA LEU A 101 -23.41 6.92 -1.29
C LEU A 101 -23.87 8.31 -0.80
#